data_AF-A0A8S2B0F6-F1
#
_entry.id   AF-A0A8S2B0F6-F1
#
_cell.length_a   1.000
_cell.length_b   1.000
_cell.length_c   1.000
_cell.angle_alpha   90.00
_cell.angle_beta   90.00
_cell.angle_gamma   90.00
#
_symmetry.space_group_name_H-M   'P 1'
#
loop_
_entity.id
_entity.type
_entity.pdbx_description
1 polymer ?
#
loop_
_entity_poly.entity_id
_entity_poly.type
_entity_poly.pdbx_seq_one_letter_code
_entity_poly.pdbx_strand_id
1 'polypeptide(L)'
;MICHALLLFFILVSVTVVGEGATVAFVPTDVFLINCGDNSATNDQNGRTWTPEEVKALPSNSDFASFTSDALYQDSGIAQVPYMKARIFRSNFTYSFLVSPGWKFLRLYFYPTRYGSGFDAASSFFLVNVNGITLLRNFSADLTAKASLPESKSLIKEFIVPVHQTLNLTFTPSRDSFAFVNGIEIVSMPDRFYSKGGFDEMITNVGSNGEFVIENSTALETVHRLNVGGRTVNDVDDSGMFRRWLSDDDLDNSGIIVNIPGVKINYTEKTPGYVAPEDVYATSRQMGNLQDPKLNLNFNLTFFLTVDAGFNYLVRLHFCETIPQVNNTNQRVFSIFVGYQMANRYVDVILMSGGPRNPMYLDFNVYVGFENGLRPDLRLDFHPMMDDGASYYETLLNGVEILKLNDSQGNLAGPNPNPQLPTDSTPNRVRPPKKKGNKSHLLTISLAVVGSAIVLAMFVVVIVFVMKRKKKRNDFSVHTTSKPSTNSSWGPLLHVTGSTNTRSATSLPSDLCRRFSISEIKSATNDFEEKLIVGVGGFGSVYKGRIDGGATIVAVKRLEITSNQGAKEFETELEMLSKLRHVHLVSLIGYCDDDNEMVLVYEYMPHG
;
A
#
# COMPACT_ATOMS: atom_id res chain seq x y z
N MET A 1 36.61 37.02 33.04
CA MET A 1 37.21 35.89 32.30
C MET A 1 36.86 34.52 32.91
N ILE A 2 35.61 34.29 33.37
CA ILE A 2 35.13 32.98 33.87
C ILE A 2 33.65 32.80 33.50
N CYS A 3 33.28 33.00 32.23
CA CYS A 3 31.91 32.76 31.76
C CYS A 3 31.82 32.25 30.32
N HIS A 4 32.94 31.88 29.68
CA HIS A 4 32.94 31.33 28.30
C HIS A 4 33.51 29.90 28.23
N ALA A 5 33.84 29.29 29.38
CA ALA A 5 34.35 27.91 29.42
C ALA A 5 33.27 26.84 29.69
N LEU A 6 32.07 27.23 30.13
CA LEU A 6 30.97 26.30 30.44
C LEU A 6 29.99 26.08 29.28
N LEU A 7 30.00 26.92 28.24
CA LEU A 7 29.16 26.76 27.05
C LEU A 7 29.78 25.88 25.96
N LEU A 8 31.08 25.58 26.06
CA LEU A 8 31.79 24.71 25.11
C LEU A 8 31.84 23.24 25.55
N PHE A 9 31.36 22.92 26.76
CA PHE A 9 31.33 21.54 27.27
C PHE A 9 29.98 20.83 27.05
N PHE A 10 28.96 21.54 26.55
CA PHE A 10 27.64 20.97 26.22
C PHE A 10 27.37 20.81 24.71
N ILE A 11 28.34 21.14 23.84
CA ILE A 11 28.20 20.99 22.37
C ILE A 11 29.07 19.84 21.83
N LEU A 12 29.71 19.04 22.70
CA LEU A 12 30.61 17.96 22.27
C LEU A 12 30.37 16.63 23.00
N VAL A 13 29.12 16.27 23.24
CA VAL A 13 28.71 14.86 23.41
C VAL A 13 27.33 14.66 22.76
N SER A 14 27.31 14.73 21.44
CA SER A 14 26.33 14.01 20.62
C SER A 14 27.07 13.45 19.42
N VAL A 15 28.21 12.80 19.69
CA VAL A 15 28.63 11.73 18.79
C VAL A 15 27.58 10.66 19.02
N THR A 16 26.60 10.59 18.12
CA THR A 16 25.81 9.38 17.94
C THR A 16 26.82 8.26 17.84
N VAL A 17 26.93 7.45 18.89
CA VAL A 17 27.47 6.12 18.80
C VAL A 17 26.51 5.42 17.84
N VAL A 18 26.81 5.50 16.55
CA VAL A 18 26.29 4.53 15.59
C VAL A 18 26.94 3.25 16.06
N GLY A 19 26.24 2.53 16.95
CA GLY A 19 26.69 1.21 17.36
C GLY A 19 26.90 0.41 16.09
N GLU A 20 28.09 -0.13 15.91
CA GLU A 20 28.45 -0.97 14.75
C GLU A 20 27.45 -2.12 14.51
N GLY A 21 26.59 -2.44 15.49
CA GLY A 21 25.49 -3.42 15.39
C GLY A 21 24.17 -2.93 14.78
N ALA A 22 23.90 -1.62 14.70
CA ALA A 22 22.59 -1.11 14.25
C ALA A 22 22.35 -1.29 12.74
N THR A 23 23.40 -1.41 11.93
CA THR A 23 23.33 -1.58 10.47
C THR A 23 23.48 -3.04 10.02
N VAL A 24 23.61 -3.99 10.96
CA VAL A 24 23.96 -5.38 10.64
C VAL A 24 22.69 -6.20 10.43
N ALA A 25 22.71 -7.05 9.40
CA ALA A 25 21.71 -8.10 9.22
C ALA A 25 21.66 -9.02 10.45
N PHE A 26 20.48 -9.56 10.75
CA PHE A 26 20.36 -10.53 11.82
C PHE A 26 21.09 -11.82 11.44
N VAL A 27 21.85 -12.38 12.37
CA VAL A 27 22.50 -13.69 12.17
C VAL A 27 21.66 -14.74 12.90
N PRO A 28 20.86 -15.54 12.17
CA PRO A 28 20.05 -16.57 12.80
C PRO A 28 20.91 -17.68 13.43
N THR A 29 20.53 -18.10 14.64
CA THR A 29 21.10 -19.25 15.35
C THR A 29 20.63 -20.57 14.76
N ASP A 30 19.38 -20.65 14.33
CA ASP A 30 18.79 -21.80 13.64
C ASP A 30 18.52 -21.44 12.18
N VAL A 31 19.06 -22.23 11.25
CA VAL A 31 18.74 -22.18 9.82
C VAL A 31 18.65 -23.61 9.29
N PHE A 32 17.43 -24.05 9.03
CA PHE A 32 17.15 -25.33 8.40
C PHE A 32 16.52 -25.07 7.05
N LEU A 33 17.10 -25.65 5.99
CA LEU A 33 16.54 -25.65 4.63
C LEU A 33 16.45 -27.10 4.19
N ILE A 34 15.24 -27.66 4.19
CA ILE A 34 15.00 -29.08 3.94
C ILE A 34 14.32 -29.25 2.59
N ASN A 35 14.99 -29.89 1.65
CA ASN A 35 14.42 -30.27 0.35
C ASN A 35 13.73 -31.64 0.49
N CYS A 36 12.41 -31.63 0.63
CA CYS A 36 11.64 -32.81 1.01
C CYS A 36 11.58 -33.82 -0.13
N GLY A 37 12.00 -35.05 0.14
CA GLY A 37 12.12 -36.10 -0.86
C GLY A 37 13.42 -36.11 -1.66
N ASP A 38 14.34 -35.18 -1.40
CA ASP A 38 15.70 -35.24 -1.95
C ASP A 38 16.60 -36.16 -1.11
N ASN A 39 17.66 -36.67 -1.74
CA ASN A 39 18.65 -37.56 -1.12
C ASN A 39 20.05 -36.93 -1.02
N SER A 40 20.21 -35.71 -1.53
CA SER A 40 21.48 -34.99 -1.55
C SER A 40 21.26 -33.50 -1.32
N ALA A 41 22.30 -32.82 -0.85
CA ALA A 41 22.25 -31.37 -0.70
C ALA A 41 22.29 -30.68 -2.07
N THR A 42 21.42 -29.72 -2.29
CA THR A 42 21.28 -29.00 -3.56
C THR A 42 21.17 -27.49 -3.30
N ASN A 43 21.76 -26.69 -4.19
CA ASN A 43 21.66 -25.24 -4.11
C ASN A 43 20.45 -24.76 -4.90
N ASP A 44 19.71 -23.80 -4.35
CA ASP A 44 18.69 -23.08 -5.10
C ASP A 44 19.28 -22.01 -6.03
N GLN A 45 18.41 -21.35 -6.79
CA GLN A 45 18.78 -20.30 -7.73
C GLN A 45 19.45 -19.07 -7.08
N ASN A 46 19.26 -18.88 -5.77
CA ASN A 46 19.80 -17.78 -4.99
C ASN A 46 21.08 -18.19 -4.23
N GLY A 47 21.57 -19.43 -4.44
CA GLY A 47 22.79 -19.94 -3.83
C GLY A 47 22.61 -20.48 -2.41
N ARG A 48 21.38 -20.62 -1.91
CA ARG A 48 21.12 -21.20 -0.59
C ARG A 48 21.19 -22.73 -0.69
N THR A 49 21.88 -23.37 0.25
CA THR A 49 22.01 -24.83 0.28
C THR A 49 20.84 -25.46 1.02
N TRP A 50 20.06 -26.26 0.30
CA TRP A 50 19.00 -27.10 0.83
C TRP A 50 19.53 -28.52 1.07
N THR A 51 19.17 -29.09 2.20
CA THR A 51 19.64 -30.39 2.68
C THR A 51 18.55 -31.45 2.57
N PRO A 52 18.91 -32.74 2.41
CA PRO A 52 17.93 -33.81 2.47
C PRO A 52 17.39 -33.98 3.89
N GLU A 53 16.27 -34.68 4.02
CA GLU A 53 15.63 -34.90 5.32
C GLU A 53 16.48 -35.78 6.23
N GLU A 54 16.80 -35.28 7.42
CA GLU A 54 17.56 -36.05 8.41
C GLU A 54 16.74 -37.20 8.98
N VAL A 55 17.32 -38.40 9.05
CA VAL A 55 16.67 -39.60 9.61
C VAL A 55 16.15 -39.38 11.03
N LYS A 56 16.86 -38.57 11.84
CA LYS A 56 16.46 -38.25 13.22
C LYS A 56 15.23 -37.35 13.31
N ALA A 57 14.95 -36.57 12.27
CA ALA A 57 13.78 -35.71 12.20
C ALA A 57 12.52 -36.47 11.74
N LEU A 58 12.68 -37.65 11.14
CA LEU A 58 11.58 -38.47 10.63
C LEU A 58 10.98 -39.37 11.73
N PRO A 59 9.67 -39.67 11.67
CA PRO A 59 9.05 -40.60 12.60
C PRO A 59 9.44 -42.05 12.25
N SER A 60 9.36 -42.95 13.24
CA SER A 60 9.76 -44.36 13.07
C SER A 60 8.95 -45.14 12.03
N ASN A 61 7.75 -44.67 11.68
CA ASN A 61 6.86 -45.26 10.68
C ASN A 61 6.94 -44.55 9.31
N SER A 62 8.02 -43.81 9.03
CA SER A 62 8.16 -42.95 7.85
C SER A 62 7.88 -43.66 6.52
N ASP A 63 8.35 -44.90 6.38
CA ASP A 63 8.30 -45.66 5.12
C ASP A 63 6.88 -46.12 4.77
N PHE A 64 6.05 -46.36 5.80
CA PHE A 64 4.64 -46.71 5.63
C PHE A 64 3.77 -45.46 5.49
N ALA A 65 4.03 -44.45 6.34
CA ALA A 65 3.24 -43.23 6.42
C ALA A 65 3.47 -42.28 5.24
N SER A 66 4.58 -42.40 4.52
CA SER A 66 4.95 -41.48 3.44
C SER A 66 5.69 -42.16 2.29
N PHE A 67 5.91 -41.40 1.21
CA PHE A 67 6.81 -41.73 0.12
C PHE A 67 7.31 -40.44 -0.54
N THR A 68 8.37 -40.54 -1.33
CA THR A 68 8.93 -39.40 -2.06
C THR A 68 8.60 -39.53 -3.54
N SER A 69 8.47 -38.41 -4.24
CA SER A 69 8.23 -38.40 -5.67
C SER A 69 8.73 -37.12 -6.31
N ASP A 70 9.18 -37.24 -7.56
CA ASP A 70 9.51 -36.10 -8.41
C ASP A 70 8.23 -35.56 -9.07
N ALA A 71 8.21 -34.24 -9.32
CA ALA A 71 7.21 -33.60 -10.14
C ALA A 71 7.34 -34.08 -11.60
N LEU A 72 6.20 -34.41 -12.22
CA LEU A 72 6.16 -34.97 -13.57
C LEU A 72 6.60 -33.97 -14.64
N TYR A 73 6.35 -32.68 -14.40
CA TYR A 73 6.73 -31.60 -15.29
C TYR A 73 7.08 -30.34 -14.49
N GLN A 74 7.94 -29.52 -15.09
CA GLN A 74 8.30 -28.22 -14.56
C GLN A 74 7.56 -27.14 -15.34
N ASP A 75 6.71 -26.41 -14.65
CA ASP A 75 6.09 -25.21 -15.18
C ASP A 75 7.11 -24.08 -15.41
N SER A 76 6.89 -23.27 -16.45
CA SER A 76 7.72 -22.09 -16.69
C SER A 76 7.70 -21.15 -15.48
N GLY A 77 8.89 -20.73 -15.02
CA GLY A 77 9.08 -19.85 -13.86
C GLY A 77 9.22 -20.57 -12.51
N ILE A 78 8.97 -21.88 -12.44
CA ILE A 78 9.16 -22.65 -11.20
C ILE A 78 10.64 -22.99 -11.01
N ALA A 79 11.20 -22.69 -9.83
CA ALA A 79 12.55 -23.08 -9.48
C ALA A 79 12.65 -24.60 -9.26
N GLN A 80 13.82 -25.19 -9.55
CA GLN A 80 14.05 -26.62 -9.34
C GLN A 80 14.03 -26.98 -7.85
N VAL A 81 14.76 -26.23 -7.03
CA VAL A 81 14.84 -26.42 -5.58
C VAL A 81 13.98 -25.36 -4.89
N PRO A 82 13.12 -25.71 -3.91
CA PRO A 82 12.80 -27.07 -3.45
C PRO A 82 11.61 -27.73 -4.20
N TYR A 83 11.06 -27.10 -5.25
CA TYR A 83 9.72 -27.45 -5.75
C TYR A 83 9.61 -28.76 -6.55
N MET A 84 10.67 -29.20 -7.23
CA MET A 84 10.57 -30.34 -8.15
C MET A 84 10.56 -31.70 -7.44
N LYS A 85 10.78 -31.73 -6.13
CA LYS A 85 10.66 -32.93 -5.30
C LYS A 85 9.64 -32.70 -4.20
N ALA A 86 8.96 -33.77 -3.79
CA ALA A 86 8.04 -33.71 -2.66
C ALA A 86 8.13 -34.99 -1.81
N ARG A 87 7.84 -34.84 -0.52
CA ARG A 87 7.35 -35.94 0.30
C ARG A 87 5.82 -35.90 0.34
N ILE A 88 5.20 -37.07 0.16
CA ILE A 88 3.76 -37.27 0.13
C ILE A 88 3.37 -38.19 1.28
N PHE A 89 2.36 -37.81 2.04
CA PHE A 89 1.93 -38.47 3.27
C PHE A 89 0.59 -39.17 3.05
N ARG A 90 0.55 -40.48 3.37
CA ARG A 90 -0.65 -41.33 3.31
C ARG A 90 -1.44 -41.31 4.62
N SER A 91 -0.77 -41.00 5.72
CA SER A 91 -1.31 -40.92 7.06
C SER A 91 -0.59 -39.81 7.84
N ASN A 92 -0.93 -39.66 9.12
CA ASN A 92 -0.25 -38.71 9.99
C ASN A 92 1.28 -38.91 9.95
N PHE A 93 1.99 -37.81 9.76
CA PHE A 93 3.44 -37.78 9.69
C PHE A 93 3.97 -36.57 10.45
N THR A 94 4.87 -36.80 11.40
CA THR A 94 5.42 -35.73 12.26
C THR A 94 6.92 -35.63 12.08
N TYR A 95 7.39 -34.47 11.62
CA TYR A 95 8.79 -34.09 11.72
C TYR A 95 9.10 -33.55 13.11
N SER A 96 10.28 -33.87 13.64
CA SER A 96 10.76 -33.36 14.93
C SER A 96 12.11 -32.68 14.74
N PHE A 97 12.15 -31.35 14.90
CA PHE A 97 13.39 -30.56 14.77
C PHE A 97 13.85 -30.05 16.13
N LEU A 98 15.12 -30.28 16.48
CA LEU A 98 15.74 -29.63 17.64
C LEU A 98 16.15 -28.22 17.26
N VAL A 99 15.64 -27.22 17.98
CA VAL A 99 15.88 -25.80 17.70
C VAL A 99 16.11 -25.04 19.00
N SER A 100 16.72 -23.87 18.91
CA SER A 100 16.84 -22.98 20.07
C SER A 100 15.46 -22.49 20.56
N PRO A 101 15.30 -22.15 21.85
CA PRO A 101 14.06 -21.56 22.35
C PRO A 101 13.70 -20.22 21.68
N GLY A 102 12.43 -19.85 21.73
CA GLY A 102 11.88 -18.61 21.17
C GLY A 102 11.13 -18.83 19.87
N TRP A 103 10.63 -17.73 19.28
CA TRP A 103 9.90 -17.80 18.00
C TRP A 103 10.80 -18.17 16.84
N LYS A 104 10.21 -18.85 15.87
CA LYS A 104 10.87 -19.29 14.63
C LYS A 104 9.97 -18.93 13.46
N PHE A 105 10.56 -18.42 12.39
CA PHE A 105 9.93 -18.48 11.09
C PHE A 105 9.87 -19.95 10.66
N LEU A 106 8.68 -20.40 10.28
CA LEU A 106 8.43 -21.69 9.66
C LEU A 106 7.80 -21.44 8.30
N ARG A 107 8.53 -21.77 7.23
CA ARG A 107 8.06 -21.63 5.85
C ARG A 107 7.85 -23.00 5.22
N LEU A 108 6.66 -23.20 4.67
CA LEU A 108 6.28 -24.42 3.98
C LEU A 108 6.11 -24.13 2.49
N TYR A 109 6.83 -24.88 1.67
CA TYR A 109 6.88 -24.71 0.22
C TYR A 109 5.99 -25.77 -0.43
N PHE A 110 5.10 -25.33 -1.32
CA PHE A 110 4.16 -26.17 -2.05
C PHE A 110 4.19 -25.88 -3.55
N TYR A 111 4.28 -26.92 -4.37
CA TYR A 111 4.09 -26.87 -5.81
C TYR A 111 2.95 -27.85 -6.18
N PRO A 112 1.70 -27.37 -6.30
CA PRO A 112 0.56 -28.22 -6.59
C PRO A 112 0.58 -28.71 -8.04
N THR A 113 1.31 -29.79 -8.30
CA THR A 113 1.42 -30.43 -9.61
C THR A 113 1.19 -31.95 -9.51
N ARG A 114 1.37 -32.66 -10.63
CA ARG A 114 1.35 -34.13 -10.66
C ARG A 114 2.71 -34.69 -10.27
N TYR A 115 2.71 -35.64 -9.35
CA TYR A 115 3.90 -36.31 -8.85
C TYR A 115 3.88 -37.78 -9.24
N GLY A 116 4.92 -38.21 -9.96
CA GLY A 116 5.02 -39.57 -10.48
C GLY A 116 3.81 -39.96 -11.33
N SER A 117 3.38 -41.22 -11.25
CA SER A 117 2.24 -41.74 -12.00
C SER A 117 0.91 -41.76 -11.23
N GLY A 118 0.90 -41.41 -9.94
CA GLY A 118 -0.21 -41.76 -9.04
C GLY A 118 -0.74 -40.66 -8.12
N PHE A 119 -0.09 -39.50 -8.02
CA PHE A 119 -0.55 -38.41 -7.14
C PHE A 119 -0.77 -37.12 -7.92
N ASP A 120 -1.97 -36.56 -7.77
CA ASP A 120 -2.33 -35.23 -8.27
C ASP A 120 -2.57 -34.30 -7.07
N ALA A 121 -1.64 -33.36 -6.86
CA ALA A 121 -1.71 -32.44 -5.73
C ALA A 121 -2.92 -31.49 -5.80
N ALA A 122 -3.56 -31.33 -6.96
CA ALA A 122 -4.80 -30.55 -7.06
C ALA A 122 -5.95 -31.17 -6.26
N SER A 123 -5.92 -32.49 -6.04
CA SER A 123 -6.90 -33.22 -5.21
C SER A 123 -6.51 -33.29 -3.73
N SER A 124 -5.40 -32.67 -3.33
CA SER A 124 -4.85 -32.77 -1.98
C SER A 124 -5.53 -31.78 -1.01
N PHE A 125 -6.08 -32.34 0.07
CA PHE A 125 -6.61 -31.62 1.22
C PHE A 125 -6.03 -32.16 2.51
N PHE A 126 -5.48 -31.30 3.36
CA PHE A 126 -4.84 -31.76 4.60
C PHE A 126 -4.80 -30.71 5.71
N LEU A 127 -4.43 -31.15 6.91
CA LEU A 127 -4.18 -30.34 8.08
C LEU A 127 -2.67 -30.29 8.36
N VAL A 128 -2.19 -29.13 8.82
CA VAL A 128 -0.83 -28.94 9.33
C VAL A 128 -0.90 -28.39 10.74
N ASN A 129 -0.21 -29.04 11.66
CA ASN A 129 -0.13 -28.64 13.07
C ASN A 129 1.34 -28.52 13.51
N VAL A 130 1.64 -27.55 14.37
CA VAL A 130 2.94 -27.43 15.02
C VAL A 130 2.76 -27.32 16.52
N ASN A 131 3.32 -28.26 17.28
CA ASN A 131 3.27 -28.25 18.76
C ASN A 131 1.86 -27.99 19.35
N GLY A 132 0.79 -28.48 18.70
CA GLY A 132 -0.59 -28.28 19.13
C GLY A 132 -1.32 -27.12 18.42
N ILE A 133 -0.60 -26.19 17.79
CA ILE A 133 -1.16 -25.05 17.04
C ILE A 133 -1.54 -25.49 15.62
N THR A 134 -2.79 -25.28 15.22
CA THR A 134 -3.25 -25.60 13.87
C THR A 134 -2.88 -24.47 12.91
N LEU A 135 -1.95 -24.73 12.00
CA LEU A 135 -1.50 -23.77 10.99
C LEU A 135 -2.44 -23.76 9.78
N LEU A 136 -2.80 -24.95 9.32
CA LEU A 136 -3.62 -25.17 8.11
C LEU A 136 -4.66 -26.24 8.41
N ARG A 137 -5.87 -26.10 7.85
CA ARG A 137 -6.98 -27.05 8.03
C ARG A 137 -7.75 -27.17 6.73
N ASN A 138 -7.98 -28.41 6.29
CA ASN A 138 -8.63 -28.69 4.99
C ASN A 138 -7.97 -27.91 3.85
N PHE A 139 -6.65 -27.73 3.92
CA PHE A 139 -5.91 -26.83 3.04
C PHE A 139 -5.66 -27.47 1.69
N SER A 140 -5.92 -26.70 0.63
CA SER A 140 -5.55 -27.02 -0.74
C SER A 140 -4.53 -26.01 -1.25
N ALA A 141 -3.32 -26.50 -1.55
CA ALA A 141 -2.28 -25.68 -2.16
C ALA A 141 -2.68 -25.20 -3.57
N ASP A 142 -3.38 -26.03 -4.35
CA ASP A 142 -3.85 -25.71 -5.70
C ASP A 142 -4.85 -24.56 -5.73
N LEU A 143 -5.91 -24.64 -4.90
CA LEU A 143 -6.90 -23.56 -4.81
C LEU A 143 -6.25 -22.25 -4.36
N THR A 144 -5.30 -22.32 -3.43
CA THR A 144 -4.60 -21.15 -2.91
C THR A 144 -3.68 -20.51 -3.97
N ALA A 145 -2.92 -21.32 -4.70
CA ALA A 145 -2.03 -20.86 -5.76
C ALA A 145 -2.82 -20.21 -6.92
N LYS A 146 -3.92 -20.86 -7.36
CA LYS A 146 -4.81 -20.35 -8.43
C LYS A 146 -5.55 -19.07 -8.08
N ALA A 147 -5.85 -18.85 -6.80
CA ALA A 147 -6.53 -17.64 -6.34
C ALA A 147 -5.57 -16.48 -6.06
N SER A 148 -4.26 -16.68 -6.17
CA SER A 148 -3.28 -15.61 -5.97
C SER A 148 -3.34 -14.60 -7.12
N LEU A 149 -3.01 -13.34 -6.86
CA LEU A 149 -2.95 -12.27 -7.88
C LEU A 149 -1.54 -11.67 -7.91
N PRO A 150 -0.81 -11.76 -9.05
CA PRO A 150 -1.13 -12.61 -10.21
C PRO A 150 -1.15 -14.11 -9.83
N GLU A 151 -1.79 -14.93 -10.67
CA GLU A 151 -1.86 -16.37 -10.46
C GLU A 151 -0.46 -16.95 -10.28
N SER A 152 -0.25 -17.63 -9.16
CA SER A 152 1.02 -18.28 -8.85
C SER A 152 0.91 -19.78 -9.11
N LYS A 153 2.02 -20.38 -9.52
CA LYS A 153 2.11 -21.83 -9.74
C LYS A 153 2.70 -22.57 -8.54
N SER A 154 3.30 -21.85 -7.60
CA SER A 154 3.79 -22.37 -6.33
C SER A 154 3.42 -21.43 -5.18
N LEU A 155 3.53 -21.93 -3.95
CA LEU A 155 3.12 -21.23 -2.76
C LEU A 155 4.16 -21.38 -1.66
N ILE A 156 4.37 -20.31 -0.91
CA ILE A 156 5.10 -20.34 0.36
C ILE A 156 4.10 -19.89 1.44
N LYS A 157 3.89 -20.74 2.45
CA LYS A 157 3.16 -20.36 3.67
C LYS A 157 4.17 -20.04 4.75
N GLU A 158 4.21 -18.81 5.22
CA GLU A 158 5.10 -18.37 6.30
C GLU A 158 4.33 -18.20 7.61
N PHE A 159 4.81 -18.87 8.63
CA PHE A 159 4.30 -18.80 10.00
C PHE A 159 5.42 -18.36 10.94
N ILE A 160 5.02 -17.80 12.07
CA ILE A 160 5.90 -17.46 13.20
C ILE A 160 5.39 -18.22 14.40
N VAL A 161 6.17 -19.18 14.87
CA VAL A 161 5.69 -20.17 15.85
C VAL A 161 6.56 -20.13 17.10
N PRO A 162 5.98 -20.05 18.31
CA PRO A 162 6.74 -20.12 19.55
C PRO A 162 7.23 -21.55 19.77
N VAL A 163 8.53 -21.71 20.04
CA VAL A 163 9.14 -23.02 20.29
C VAL A 163 9.97 -22.99 21.56
N HIS A 164 9.92 -24.08 22.33
CA HIS A 164 10.74 -24.23 23.53
C HIS A 164 12.07 -24.92 23.22
N GLN A 165 12.04 -26.18 22.73
CA GLN A 165 13.27 -26.94 22.39
C GLN A 165 13.08 -27.81 21.14
N THR A 166 11.86 -28.29 20.91
CA THR A 166 11.55 -29.13 19.76
C THR A 166 10.36 -28.56 19.01
N LEU A 167 10.49 -28.47 17.68
CA LEU A 167 9.42 -28.13 16.75
C LEU A 167 8.88 -29.44 16.15
N ASN A 168 7.68 -29.84 16.58
CA ASN A 168 6.98 -31.01 16.05
C ASN A 168 5.97 -30.58 15.00
N LEU A 169 6.32 -30.76 13.72
CA LEU A 169 5.50 -30.38 12.56
C LEU A 169 4.75 -31.61 12.03
N THR A 170 3.44 -31.63 12.17
CA THR A 170 2.59 -32.77 11.79
C THR A 170 1.74 -32.45 10.57
N PHE A 171 1.82 -33.30 9.55
CA PHE A 171 0.94 -33.32 8.39
C PHE A 171 -0.10 -34.43 8.56
N THR A 172 -1.37 -34.11 8.38
CA THR A 172 -2.49 -35.04 8.51
C THR A 172 -3.37 -34.95 7.27
N PRO A 173 -3.34 -35.94 6.37
CA PRO A 173 -4.23 -35.98 5.22
C PRO A 173 -5.70 -35.98 5.63
N SER A 174 -6.56 -35.33 4.84
CA SER A 174 -8.00 -35.49 4.97
C SER A 174 -8.43 -36.90 4.52
N ARG A 175 -9.67 -37.28 4.84
CA ARG A 175 -10.21 -38.58 4.43
C ARG A 175 -10.12 -38.74 2.90
N ASP A 176 -9.64 -39.90 2.46
CA ASP A 176 -9.47 -40.26 1.04
C ASP A 176 -8.59 -39.27 0.25
N SER A 177 -7.65 -38.61 0.92
CA SER A 177 -6.69 -37.64 0.36
C SER A 177 -5.26 -37.96 0.80
N PHE A 178 -4.28 -37.29 0.20
CA PHE A 178 -2.89 -37.24 0.65
C PHE A 178 -2.54 -35.83 1.11
N ALA A 179 -1.50 -35.71 1.93
CA ALA A 179 -0.82 -34.44 2.20
C ALA A 179 0.54 -34.45 1.49
N PHE A 180 1.13 -33.29 1.26
CA PHE A 180 2.47 -33.21 0.67
C PHE A 180 3.19 -31.94 1.09
N VAL A 181 4.51 -31.94 0.95
CA VAL A 181 5.36 -30.75 1.12
C VAL A 181 6.60 -30.89 0.26
N ASN A 182 7.04 -29.77 -0.33
CA ASN A 182 8.23 -29.71 -1.20
C ASN A 182 9.46 -29.27 -0.42
N GLY A 183 9.30 -28.26 0.44
CA GLY A 183 10.38 -27.72 1.24
C GLY A 183 9.89 -27.26 2.59
N ILE A 184 10.74 -27.42 3.60
CA ILE A 184 10.54 -26.89 4.95
C ILE A 184 11.73 -26.00 5.26
N GLU A 185 11.45 -24.79 5.70
CA GLU A 185 12.46 -23.86 6.15
C GLU A 185 12.13 -23.40 7.57
N ILE A 186 13.13 -23.44 8.45
CA ILE A 186 13.03 -22.98 9.84
C ILE A 186 14.16 -22.00 10.10
N VAL A 187 13.81 -20.76 10.47
CA VAL A 187 14.78 -19.69 10.69
C VAL A 187 14.49 -19.03 12.04
N SER A 188 15.50 -18.95 12.90
CA SER A 188 15.42 -18.18 14.15
C SER A 188 15.29 -16.67 13.86
N MET A 189 14.73 -15.94 14.82
CA MET A 189 14.51 -14.50 14.70
C MET A 189 14.87 -13.79 16.00
N PRO A 190 15.03 -12.45 15.99
CA PRO A 190 15.28 -11.69 17.21
C PRO A 190 14.21 -11.93 18.28
N ASP A 191 14.62 -11.88 19.54
CA ASP A 191 13.69 -12.04 20.65
C ASP A 191 12.60 -10.96 20.63
N ARG A 192 11.37 -11.38 20.94
CA ARG A 192 10.16 -10.54 20.95
C ARG A 192 9.96 -9.63 19.72
N PHE A 193 10.49 -9.98 18.55
CA PHE A 193 10.53 -9.08 17.39
C PHE A 193 9.16 -8.47 16.97
N TYR A 194 8.07 -9.23 17.04
CA TYR A 194 6.70 -8.74 16.84
C TYR A 194 5.93 -8.51 18.15
N SER A 195 6.29 -9.20 19.25
CA SER A 195 5.57 -9.11 20.53
C SER A 195 6.06 -8.00 21.47
N LYS A 196 7.14 -7.31 21.12
CA LYS A 196 7.59 -6.10 21.82
C LYS A 196 6.80 -4.84 21.45
N GLY A 197 5.97 -4.91 20.41
CA GLY A 197 5.25 -3.76 19.86
C GLY A 197 6.07 -2.90 18.90
N GLY A 198 5.50 -1.76 18.56
CA GLY A 198 5.98 -0.81 17.57
C GLY A 198 7.24 -0.06 18.02
N PHE A 199 7.56 1.01 17.30
CA PHE A 199 8.70 1.88 17.61
C PHE A 199 8.62 2.54 19.01
N ASP A 200 7.41 2.65 19.55
CA ASP A 200 7.06 3.12 20.88
C ASP A 200 6.90 1.97 21.92
N GLU A 201 7.27 0.74 21.55
CA GLU A 201 7.09 -0.48 22.36
C GLU A 201 5.63 -0.82 22.67
N MET A 202 4.69 -0.30 21.86
CA MET A 202 3.25 -0.49 22.03
C MET A 202 2.62 -1.14 20.80
N ILE A 203 1.57 -1.94 21.01
CA ILE A 203 0.65 -2.35 19.93
C ILE A 203 -0.68 -1.66 20.18
N THR A 204 -1.06 -0.74 19.30
CA THR A 204 -2.31 0.01 19.44
C THR A 204 -3.49 -0.87 19.07
N ASN A 205 -4.45 -1.06 19.98
CA ASN A 205 -5.66 -1.82 19.67
C ASN A 205 -6.69 -0.93 18.96
N VAL A 206 -6.83 -1.09 17.65
CA VAL A 206 -7.69 -0.23 16.82
C VAL A 206 -9.14 -0.33 17.29
N GLY A 207 -9.76 0.84 17.52
CA GLY A 207 -11.12 0.93 18.04
C GLY A 207 -11.26 0.83 19.55
N SER A 208 -10.14 0.75 20.27
CA SER A 208 -10.07 0.77 21.73
C SER A 208 -9.02 1.77 22.21
N ASN A 209 -9.16 2.26 23.44
CA ASN A 209 -8.17 3.13 24.07
C ASN A 209 -7.05 2.33 24.78
N GLY A 210 -7.03 1.01 24.63
CA GLY A 210 -6.09 0.11 25.31
C GLY A 210 -4.95 -0.37 24.42
N GLU A 211 -3.86 -0.77 25.06
CA GLU A 211 -2.77 -1.52 24.43
C GLU A 211 -3.17 -2.98 24.20
N PHE A 212 -2.68 -3.56 23.10
CA PHE A 212 -2.79 -4.99 22.81
C PHE A 212 -1.48 -5.69 23.15
N VAL A 213 -1.55 -6.88 23.74
CA VAL A 213 -0.37 -7.68 24.09
C VAL A 213 -0.41 -9.00 23.34
N ILE A 214 0.69 -9.32 22.66
CA ILE A 214 0.89 -10.63 22.04
C ILE A 214 1.51 -11.57 23.09
N GLU A 215 0.77 -12.58 23.50
CA GLU A 215 1.24 -13.58 24.47
C GLU A 215 2.38 -14.43 23.90
N ASN A 216 3.23 -14.98 24.78
CA ASN A 216 4.36 -15.83 24.40
C ASN A 216 3.94 -17.13 23.68
N SER A 217 2.69 -17.55 23.86
CA SER A 217 2.04 -18.69 23.21
C SER A 217 1.47 -18.37 21.83
N THR A 218 1.43 -17.10 21.42
CA THR A 218 0.80 -16.68 20.16
C THR A 218 1.68 -17.05 18.98
N ALA A 219 1.09 -17.76 18.02
CA ALA A 219 1.64 -17.98 16.70
C ALA A 219 1.00 -16.99 15.70
N LEU A 220 1.77 -16.67 14.66
CA LEU A 220 1.35 -15.77 13.62
C LEU A 220 1.47 -16.41 12.24
N GLU A 221 0.70 -15.93 11.28
CA GLU A 221 0.83 -16.22 9.86
C GLU A 221 1.06 -14.91 9.11
N THR A 222 2.14 -14.81 8.35
CA THR A 222 2.39 -13.66 7.48
C THR A 222 1.44 -13.75 6.28
N VAL A 223 0.48 -12.84 6.20
CA VAL A 223 -0.49 -12.78 5.08
C VAL A 223 0.00 -11.84 4.00
N HIS A 224 0.51 -10.67 4.37
CA HIS A 224 1.11 -9.69 3.45
C HIS A 224 2.44 -9.18 4.00
N ARG A 225 3.41 -8.99 3.11
CA ARG A 225 4.66 -8.25 3.38
C ARG A 225 5.07 -7.48 2.13
N LEU A 226 4.94 -6.16 2.17
CA LEU A 226 5.04 -5.28 1.01
C LEU A 226 6.17 -4.27 1.16
N ASN A 227 6.95 -4.12 0.08
CA ASN A 227 7.85 -3.00 -0.15
C ASN A 227 7.09 -1.92 -0.94
N VAL A 228 6.59 -0.90 -0.26
CA VAL A 228 5.63 0.05 -0.83
C VAL A 228 6.35 1.09 -1.70
N GLY A 229 5.98 1.14 -2.98
CA GLY A 229 6.66 1.93 -4.02
C GLY A 229 8.01 1.35 -4.44
N GLY A 230 8.35 0.16 -3.95
CA GLY A 230 9.62 -0.50 -4.19
C GLY A 230 9.47 -1.78 -5.00
N ARG A 231 10.61 -2.30 -5.47
CA ARG A 231 10.65 -3.61 -6.14
C ARG A 231 10.58 -4.74 -5.11
N THR A 232 10.24 -5.93 -5.57
CA THR A 232 10.36 -7.14 -4.75
C THR A 232 11.79 -7.30 -4.22
N VAL A 233 11.93 -7.47 -2.90
CA VAL A 233 13.19 -7.86 -2.23
C VAL A 233 13.14 -9.36 -2.00
N ASN A 234 14.11 -10.10 -2.53
CA ASN A 234 14.15 -11.55 -2.40
C ASN A 234 14.63 -11.97 -1.01
N ASP A 235 14.50 -13.25 -0.71
CA ASP A 235 14.92 -13.85 0.55
C ASP A 235 16.40 -13.59 0.88
N VAL A 236 17.32 -13.75 -0.06
CA VAL A 236 18.75 -13.50 0.17
C VAL A 236 19.12 -12.01 0.27
N ASP A 237 18.23 -11.13 -0.19
CA ASP A 237 18.39 -9.68 -0.15
C ASP A 237 17.78 -9.08 1.14
N ASP A 238 17.08 -9.89 1.95
CA ASP A 238 16.58 -9.49 3.27
C ASP A 238 17.72 -9.34 4.28
N SER A 239 17.42 -8.69 5.39
CA SER A 239 18.35 -8.44 6.48
C SER A 239 18.50 -9.62 7.44
N GLY A 240 18.71 -10.83 6.88
CA GLY A 240 19.18 -12.03 7.58
C GLY A 240 18.12 -13.03 8.05
N MET A 241 16.84 -12.68 7.95
CA MET A 241 15.72 -13.58 8.29
C MET A 241 15.09 -14.27 7.06
N PHE A 242 15.61 -13.99 5.86
CA PHE A 242 15.16 -14.55 4.59
C PHE A 242 13.69 -14.27 4.24
N ARG A 243 13.18 -13.12 4.68
CA ARG A 243 11.80 -12.68 4.38
C ARG A 243 11.73 -12.12 2.97
N ARG A 244 10.68 -12.46 2.23
CA ARG A 244 10.39 -11.83 0.94
C ARG A 244 9.49 -10.61 1.13
N TRP A 245 9.89 -9.46 0.57
CA TRP A 245 9.05 -8.27 0.51
C TRP A 245 8.55 -8.10 -0.91
N LEU A 246 7.23 -8.18 -1.11
CA LEU A 246 6.63 -8.10 -2.44
C LEU A 246 6.46 -6.65 -2.88
N SER A 247 6.60 -6.39 -4.17
CA SER A 247 6.18 -5.10 -4.73
C SER A 247 4.69 -4.88 -4.52
N ASP A 248 4.28 -3.64 -4.36
CA ASP A 248 2.88 -3.22 -4.32
C ASP A 248 2.32 -2.84 -5.71
N ASP A 249 3.06 -3.12 -6.80
CA ASP A 249 2.67 -2.80 -8.19
C ASP A 249 1.41 -3.55 -8.69
N ASP A 250 1.16 -4.75 -8.17
CA ASP A 250 0.00 -5.58 -8.55
C ASP A 250 -1.27 -5.19 -7.79
N LEU A 251 -1.16 -4.30 -6.81
CA LEU A 251 -2.29 -3.73 -6.08
C LEU A 251 -2.81 -2.49 -6.81
N ASP A 252 -4.14 -2.30 -6.81
CA ASP A 252 -4.77 -1.08 -7.35
C ASP A 252 -4.58 0.09 -6.37
N ASN A 253 -3.32 0.53 -6.24
CA ASN A 253 -2.92 1.55 -5.29
C ASN A 253 -2.94 2.94 -5.93
N SER A 254 -3.70 3.84 -5.32
CA SER A 254 -3.66 5.28 -5.63
C SER A 254 -2.30 5.91 -5.26
N GLY A 255 -1.95 7.05 -5.87
CA GLY A 255 -0.78 7.84 -5.51
C GLY A 255 0.46 7.64 -6.40
N ILE A 256 1.56 8.28 -6.01
CA ILE A 256 2.84 8.30 -6.73
C ILE A 256 3.93 7.55 -5.95
N ILE A 257 4.85 6.95 -6.69
CA ILE A 257 6.05 6.32 -6.14
C ILE A 257 7.13 7.38 -5.96
N VAL A 258 7.76 7.40 -4.80
CA VAL A 258 8.92 8.24 -4.49
C VAL A 258 10.11 7.34 -4.16
N ASN A 259 11.19 7.52 -4.91
CA ASN A 259 12.47 6.86 -4.72
C ASN A 259 13.59 7.89 -4.91
N ILE A 260 14.41 8.08 -3.89
CA ILE A 260 15.54 9.03 -3.91
C ILE A 260 16.82 8.25 -4.20
N PRO A 261 17.43 8.38 -5.40
CA PRO A 261 18.60 7.59 -5.77
C PRO A 261 19.77 7.79 -4.80
N GLY A 262 20.30 6.68 -4.28
CA GLY A 262 21.47 6.70 -3.38
C GLY A 262 21.19 7.24 -1.98
N VAL A 263 19.92 7.37 -1.57
CA VAL A 263 19.59 7.74 -0.19
C VAL A 263 20.16 6.70 0.79
N LYS A 264 20.76 7.18 1.88
CA LYS A 264 21.26 6.35 2.98
C LYS A 264 20.34 6.43 4.18
N ILE A 265 19.96 5.26 4.69
CA ILE A 265 19.07 5.09 5.83
C ILE A 265 19.88 5.04 7.12
N ASN A 266 19.46 5.82 8.11
CA ASN A 266 20.14 5.96 9.39
C ASN A 266 19.49 5.01 10.42
N TYR A 267 19.83 3.73 10.35
CA TYR A 267 19.34 2.76 11.34
C TYR A 267 19.75 3.14 12.76
N THR A 268 18.89 2.82 13.72
CA THR A 268 19.06 3.15 15.14
C THR A 268 18.96 1.89 15.99
N GLU A 269 19.27 1.98 17.29
CA GLU A 269 19.06 0.84 18.20
C GLU A 269 17.58 0.45 18.33
N LYS A 270 16.66 1.41 18.18
CA LYS A 270 15.20 1.16 18.19
C LYS A 270 14.71 0.51 16.89
N THR A 271 15.33 0.87 15.77
CA THR A 271 15.07 0.29 14.46
C THR A 271 16.37 -0.21 13.82
N PRO A 272 16.90 -1.37 14.23
CA PRO A 272 18.07 -1.95 13.60
C PRO A 272 17.79 -2.39 12.16
N GLY A 273 18.85 -2.58 11.37
CA GLY A 273 18.78 -2.97 9.95
C GLY A 273 18.02 -4.27 9.68
N TYR A 274 17.93 -5.16 10.67
CA TYR A 274 17.13 -6.38 10.56
C TYR A 274 15.61 -6.16 10.64
N VAL A 275 15.13 -4.99 11.08
CA VAL A 275 13.68 -4.71 11.12
C VAL A 275 13.07 -4.79 9.73
N ALA A 276 13.68 -4.09 8.77
CA ALA A 276 13.39 -4.21 7.34
C ALA A 276 14.63 -3.72 6.56
N PRO A 277 14.89 -4.24 5.34
CA PRO A 277 16.07 -3.89 4.56
C PRO A 277 16.06 -2.43 4.05
N GLU A 278 17.23 -1.93 3.65
CA GLU A 278 17.41 -0.53 3.17
C GLU A 278 16.45 -0.22 2.01
N ASP A 279 16.23 -1.20 1.12
CA ASP A 279 15.35 -1.10 -0.03
C ASP A 279 13.89 -0.79 0.34
N VAL A 280 13.42 -1.21 1.53
CA VAL A 280 12.07 -0.90 2.01
C VAL A 280 11.99 0.56 2.42
N TYR A 281 12.92 1.05 3.23
CA TYR A 281 12.90 2.44 3.71
C TYR A 281 13.36 3.46 2.66
N ALA A 282 14.06 3.03 1.61
CA ALA A 282 14.52 3.89 0.52
C ALA A 282 13.41 4.25 -0.49
N THR A 283 12.31 3.50 -0.49
CA THR A 283 11.16 3.72 -1.37
C THR A 283 9.89 4.01 -0.58
N SER A 284 8.94 4.70 -1.20
CA SER A 284 7.65 5.00 -0.58
C SER A 284 6.57 5.31 -1.61
N ARG A 285 5.32 5.26 -1.15
CA ARG A 285 4.16 5.80 -1.87
C ARG A 285 3.59 7.02 -1.14
N GLN A 286 3.17 8.01 -1.92
CA GLN A 286 2.62 9.29 -1.47
C GLN A 286 1.41 9.64 -2.35
N MET A 287 0.59 10.62 -1.99
CA MET A 287 -0.60 11.02 -2.76
C MET A 287 -0.24 11.80 -4.03
N GLY A 288 0.74 12.70 -3.96
CA GLY A 288 1.47 13.17 -5.15
C GLY A 288 0.90 14.37 -5.90
N ASN A 289 -0.07 15.10 -5.33
CA ASN A 289 -0.58 16.34 -5.93
C ASN A 289 0.37 17.54 -5.71
N LEU A 290 1.60 17.45 -6.23
CA LEU A 290 2.67 18.44 -5.99
C LEU A 290 2.33 19.87 -6.46
N GLN A 291 1.50 20.02 -7.49
CA GLN A 291 1.11 21.32 -8.04
C GLN A 291 0.01 22.00 -7.20
N ASP A 292 -0.87 21.21 -6.59
CA ASP A 292 -1.91 21.69 -5.68
C ASP A 292 -2.08 20.69 -4.52
N PRO A 293 -1.22 20.76 -3.49
CA PRO A 293 -1.25 19.82 -2.37
C PRO A 293 -2.59 19.79 -1.63
N LYS A 294 -3.41 20.85 -1.72
CA LYS A 294 -4.73 20.87 -1.09
C LYS A 294 -5.68 19.82 -1.67
N LEU A 295 -5.45 19.35 -2.90
CA LEU A 295 -6.24 18.26 -3.47
C LEU A 295 -6.11 16.95 -2.68
N ASN A 296 -4.99 16.75 -2.00
CA ASN A 296 -4.78 15.58 -1.14
C ASN A 296 -5.74 15.56 0.06
N LEU A 297 -6.36 16.69 0.43
CA LEU A 297 -7.37 16.76 1.50
C LEU A 297 -8.73 16.18 1.08
N ASN A 298 -8.92 15.85 -0.19
CA ASN A 298 -10.21 15.37 -0.72
C ASN A 298 -10.30 13.83 -0.82
N PHE A 299 -9.22 13.11 -0.52
CA PHE A 299 -9.18 11.65 -0.62
C PHE A 299 -8.18 11.05 0.37
N ASN A 300 -8.12 9.71 0.42
CA ASN A 300 -7.14 8.97 1.22
C ASN A 300 -6.20 8.21 0.29
N LEU A 301 -4.91 8.15 0.63
CA LEU A 301 -4.06 7.10 0.10
C LEU A 301 -4.55 5.78 0.71
N THR A 302 -5.08 4.90 -0.13
CA THR A 302 -5.81 3.71 0.32
C THR A 302 -5.17 2.43 -0.23
N PHE A 303 -5.05 1.42 0.62
CA PHE A 303 -4.65 0.05 0.26
C PHE A 303 -5.76 -0.94 0.66
N PHE A 304 -6.06 -1.88 -0.22
CA PHE A 304 -6.99 -2.99 0.04
C PHE A 304 -6.22 -4.30 0.05
N LEU A 305 -6.25 -5.00 1.19
CA LEU A 305 -5.43 -6.19 1.42
C LEU A 305 -6.30 -7.33 1.90
N THR A 306 -6.58 -8.30 1.03
CA THR A 306 -7.46 -9.43 1.34
C THR A 306 -6.90 -10.27 2.49
N VAL A 307 -7.72 -10.50 3.51
CA VAL A 307 -7.39 -11.32 4.69
C VAL A 307 -8.52 -12.34 4.96
N ASP A 308 -8.35 -13.21 5.94
CA ASP A 308 -9.41 -14.14 6.36
C ASP A 308 -10.23 -13.53 7.50
N ALA A 309 -11.55 -13.66 7.45
CA ALA A 309 -12.40 -13.20 8.55
C ALA A 309 -12.27 -14.11 9.80
N GLY A 310 -12.55 -13.54 10.97
CA GLY A 310 -12.59 -14.25 12.25
C GLY A 310 -11.32 -14.16 13.09
N PHE A 311 -10.33 -13.38 12.66
CA PHE A 311 -9.01 -13.30 13.32
C PHE A 311 -8.64 -11.88 13.73
N ASN A 312 -7.73 -11.79 14.70
CA ASN A 312 -6.96 -10.59 14.96
C ASN A 312 -5.75 -10.53 14.02
N TYR A 313 -5.36 -9.32 13.65
CA TYR A 313 -4.25 -9.04 12.76
C TYR A 313 -3.34 -8.00 13.39
N LEU A 314 -2.04 -8.31 13.42
CA LEU A 314 -0.98 -7.33 13.63
C LEU A 314 -0.69 -6.67 12.29
N VAL A 315 -0.90 -5.36 12.22
CA VAL A 315 -0.55 -4.51 11.07
C VAL A 315 0.65 -3.68 11.47
N ARG A 316 1.81 -3.95 10.86
CA ARG A 316 3.04 -3.17 11.03
C ARG A 316 3.24 -2.26 9.83
N LEU A 317 3.31 -0.96 10.07
CA LEU A 317 3.50 0.06 9.04
C LEU A 317 4.89 0.67 9.16
N HIS A 318 5.66 0.65 8.09
CA HIS A 318 7.04 1.13 8.06
C HIS A 318 7.11 2.54 7.46
N PHE A 319 7.89 3.41 8.10
CA PHE A 319 8.07 4.80 7.68
C PHE A 319 9.54 5.23 7.72
N CYS A 320 9.95 6.02 6.73
CA CYS A 320 11.22 6.73 6.71
C CYS A 320 11.11 7.93 5.78
N GLU A 321 11.22 9.14 6.33
CA GLU A 321 11.20 10.37 5.54
C GLU A 321 12.55 10.57 4.84
N THR A 322 12.56 10.38 3.52
CA THR A 322 13.75 10.44 2.69
C THR A 322 13.81 11.67 1.80
N ILE A 323 12.72 12.44 1.68
CA ILE A 323 12.67 13.63 0.84
C ILE A 323 13.51 14.75 1.47
N PRO A 324 14.57 15.26 0.80
CA PRO A 324 15.44 16.29 1.39
C PRO A 324 14.73 17.59 1.77
N GLN A 325 13.64 17.91 1.08
CA GLN A 325 12.80 19.09 1.33
C GLN A 325 11.93 18.96 2.58
N VAL A 326 11.66 17.74 3.04
CA VAL A 326 10.92 17.45 4.27
C VAL A 326 11.95 17.01 5.32
N ASN A 327 12.40 17.96 6.13
CA ASN A 327 13.52 17.79 7.06
C ASN A 327 13.28 18.38 8.46
N ASN A 328 12.11 18.95 8.71
CA ASN A 328 11.68 19.47 10.00
C ASN A 328 10.36 18.85 10.45
N THR A 329 10.13 18.85 11.76
CA THR A 329 8.86 18.47 12.37
C THR A 329 7.73 19.39 11.89
N ASN A 330 6.50 18.89 11.92
CA ASN A 330 5.29 19.57 11.48
C ASN A 330 5.32 19.99 10.00
N GLN A 331 6.15 19.35 9.16
CA GLN A 331 6.10 19.57 7.71
C GLN A 331 5.14 18.61 7.03
N ARG A 332 5.14 17.33 7.41
CA ARG A 332 4.20 16.31 6.93
C ARG A 332 3.54 15.65 8.13
N VAL A 333 2.24 15.87 8.27
CA VAL A 333 1.44 15.29 9.35
C VAL A 333 0.22 14.63 8.74
N PHE A 334 -0.05 13.38 9.15
CA PHE A 334 -1.18 12.62 8.64
C PHE A 334 -1.79 11.73 9.71
N SER A 335 -3.02 11.30 9.45
CA SER A 335 -3.74 10.30 10.23
C SER A 335 -3.72 8.95 9.53
N ILE A 336 -3.71 7.89 10.32
CA ILE A 336 -3.79 6.50 9.87
C ILE A 336 -5.13 5.93 10.32
N PHE A 337 -5.83 5.27 9.39
CA PHE A 337 -7.00 4.47 9.67
C PHE A 337 -6.75 3.03 9.25
N VAL A 338 -7.17 2.10 10.09
CA VAL A 338 -7.07 0.65 9.84
C VAL A 338 -8.49 0.09 9.91
N GLY A 339 -8.92 -0.59 8.84
CA GLY A 339 -10.34 -0.84 8.59
C GLY A 339 -11.09 0.48 8.40
N TYR A 340 -12.19 0.65 9.13
CA TYR A 340 -13.01 1.88 9.11
C TYR A 340 -12.78 2.76 10.35
N GLN A 341 -11.69 2.54 11.09
CA GLN A 341 -11.45 3.16 12.39
C GLN A 341 -10.12 3.91 12.42
N MET A 342 -10.09 5.03 13.13
CA MET A 342 -8.87 5.81 13.33
C MET A 342 -7.91 5.02 14.22
N ALA A 343 -6.72 4.72 13.69
CA ALA A 343 -5.69 3.96 14.38
C ALA A 343 -4.65 4.89 15.02
N ASN A 344 -4.26 5.95 14.31
CA ASN A 344 -3.44 7.01 14.86
C ASN A 344 -3.86 8.34 14.27
N ARG A 345 -4.22 9.30 15.14
CA ARG A 345 -4.64 10.63 14.70
C ARG A 345 -3.44 11.40 14.16
N TYR A 346 -2.30 11.40 14.82
CA TYR A 346 -1.20 12.33 14.57
C TYR A 346 0.11 11.57 14.32
N VAL A 347 0.52 11.50 13.06
CA VAL A 347 1.79 10.90 12.64
C VAL A 347 2.65 11.96 11.98
N ASP A 348 3.79 12.25 12.62
CA ASP A 348 4.89 13.05 12.09
C ASP A 348 6.15 12.20 12.18
N VAL A 349 6.58 11.66 11.03
CA VAL A 349 7.69 10.71 10.96
C VAL A 349 8.98 11.34 11.47
N ILE A 350 9.26 12.61 11.16
CA ILE A 350 10.49 13.28 11.58
C ILE A 350 10.51 13.48 13.09
N LEU A 351 9.38 13.92 13.66
CA LEU A 351 9.25 14.11 15.10
C LEU A 351 9.41 12.77 15.84
N MET A 352 8.71 11.73 15.37
CA MET A 352 8.68 10.43 16.04
C MET A 352 10.01 9.67 15.93
N SER A 353 10.64 9.66 14.75
CA SER A 353 11.92 8.95 14.53
C SER A 353 13.15 9.74 14.98
N GLY A 354 12.97 11.00 15.39
CA GLY A 354 14.05 11.88 15.85
C GLY A 354 14.90 12.50 14.73
N GLY A 355 14.44 12.45 13.48
CA GLY A 355 15.11 13.12 12.36
C GLY A 355 14.82 12.53 10.98
N PRO A 356 15.18 13.24 9.90
CA PRO A 356 15.04 12.71 8.54
C PRO A 356 15.96 11.51 8.32
N ARG A 357 15.51 10.57 7.48
CA ARG A 357 16.18 9.31 7.13
C ARG A 357 16.35 8.31 8.28
N ASN A 358 15.77 8.58 9.46
CA ASN A 358 15.69 7.62 10.55
C ASN A 358 14.44 6.75 10.35
N PRO A 359 14.59 5.42 10.17
CA PRO A 359 13.45 4.55 9.97
C PRO A 359 12.70 4.28 11.28
N MET A 360 11.39 4.15 11.18
CA MET A 360 10.50 3.78 12.28
C MET A 360 9.38 2.87 11.77
N TYR A 361 8.62 2.27 12.69
CA TYR A 361 7.45 1.47 12.37
C TYR A 361 6.40 1.59 13.47
N LEU A 362 5.13 1.41 13.14
CA LEU A 362 4.03 1.41 14.10
C LEU A 362 3.24 0.11 13.98
N ASP A 363 2.83 -0.43 15.13
CA ASP A 363 2.12 -1.70 15.22
C ASP A 363 0.69 -1.49 15.71
N PHE A 364 -0.25 -2.10 15.00
CA PHE A 364 -1.68 -2.02 15.30
C PHE A 364 -2.27 -3.42 15.38
N ASN A 365 -3.13 -3.67 16.37
CA ASN A 365 -4.00 -4.83 16.39
C ASN A 365 -5.38 -4.44 15.85
N VAL A 366 -5.92 -5.25 14.92
CA VAL A 366 -7.29 -5.09 14.41
C VAL A 366 -7.98 -6.44 14.30
N TYR A 367 -9.21 -6.53 14.78
CA TYR A 367 -10.07 -7.69 14.54
C TYR A 367 -10.83 -7.53 13.23
N VAL A 368 -10.82 -8.56 12.39
CA VAL A 368 -11.57 -8.58 11.14
C VAL A 368 -12.71 -9.59 11.24
N GLY A 369 -13.95 -9.09 11.24
CA GLY A 369 -15.16 -9.90 11.34
C GLY A 369 -15.66 -10.46 10.00
N PHE A 370 -16.75 -11.21 10.05
CA PHE A 370 -17.37 -11.87 8.88
C PHE A 370 -18.34 -10.97 8.09
N GLU A 371 -18.47 -9.70 8.46
CA GLU A 371 -19.45 -8.76 7.91
C GLU A 371 -19.34 -8.62 6.39
N ASN A 372 -18.10 -8.66 5.88
CA ASN A 372 -17.78 -8.52 4.46
C ASN A 372 -17.38 -9.85 3.80
N GLY A 373 -17.87 -10.97 4.34
CA GLY A 373 -17.62 -12.31 3.83
C GLY A 373 -16.47 -13.05 4.52
N LEU A 374 -16.10 -14.21 3.96
CA LEU A 374 -15.08 -15.09 4.54
C LEU A 374 -13.65 -14.59 4.35
N ARG A 375 -13.42 -13.79 3.29
CA ARG A 375 -12.12 -13.24 2.94
C ARG A 375 -12.24 -11.77 2.53
N PRO A 376 -12.56 -10.88 3.48
CA PRO A 376 -12.74 -9.46 3.18
C PRO A 376 -11.40 -8.76 2.95
N ASP A 377 -11.45 -7.58 2.33
CA ASP A 377 -10.29 -6.69 2.25
C ASP A 377 -10.13 -5.89 3.54
N LEU A 378 -8.95 -5.99 4.15
CA LEU A 378 -8.51 -5.06 5.19
C LEU A 378 -8.07 -3.76 4.50
N ARG A 379 -8.79 -2.69 4.79
CA ARG A 379 -8.54 -1.35 4.27
C ARG A 379 -7.51 -0.62 5.15
N LEU A 380 -6.51 0.00 4.54
CA LEU A 380 -5.57 0.91 5.20
C LEU A 380 -5.65 2.27 4.53
N ASP A 381 -6.03 3.31 5.28
CA ASP A 381 -6.14 4.68 4.77
C ASP A 381 -5.14 5.61 5.46
N PHE A 382 -4.56 6.50 4.67
CA PHE A 382 -3.71 7.58 5.14
C PHE A 382 -4.29 8.90 4.63
N HIS A 383 -4.52 9.84 5.54
CA HIS A 383 -5.11 11.14 5.23
C HIS A 383 -4.29 12.30 5.80
N PRO A 384 -3.97 13.35 5.03
CA PRO A 384 -3.25 14.50 5.57
C PRO A 384 -4.03 15.19 6.69
N MET A 385 -3.34 15.66 7.73
CA MET A 385 -3.98 16.41 8.80
C MET A 385 -4.04 17.91 8.49
N MET A 386 -5.15 18.56 8.88
CA MET A 386 -5.36 20.00 8.69
C MET A 386 -4.89 20.90 9.85
N ASP A 387 -4.70 20.36 11.07
CA ASP A 387 -4.46 21.16 12.28
C ASP A 387 -3.02 21.71 12.39
N ASP A 388 -2.92 23.00 12.71
CA ASP A 388 -1.77 23.76 13.24
C ASP A 388 -0.47 23.87 12.40
N GLY A 389 -0.62 24.15 11.10
CA GLY A 389 0.49 24.73 10.31
C GLY A 389 1.40 23.72 9.61
N ALA A 390 0.91 22.50 9.34
CA ALA A 390 1.59 21.54 8.48
C ALA A 390 1.94 22.17 7.12
N SER A 391 3.20 22.08 6.72
CA SER A 391 3.69 22.71 5.47
C SER A 391 3.26 21.95 4.21
N TYR A 392 3.00 20.66 4.33
CA TYR A 392 2.63 19.76 3.23
C TYR A 392 1.41 18.93 3.61
N TYR A 393 0.34 19.04 2.81
CA TYR A 393 -0.80 18.12 2.86
C TYR A 393 -0.45 16.87 2.08
N GLU A 394 0.25 15.93 2.71
CA GLU A 394 0.79 14.75 2.04
C GLU A 394 0.90 13.59 3.04
N THR A 395 0.90 12.36 2.54
CA THR A 395 1.09 11.16 3.35
C THR A 395 2.33 10.39 2.89
N LEU A 396 2.74 9.37 3.63
CA LEU A 396 3.92 8.57 3.33
C LEU A 396 3.72 7.16 3.86
N LEU A 397 4.08 6.15 3.07
CA LEU A 397 4.22 4.77 3.52
C LEU A 397 5.37 4.09 2.78
N ASN A 398 6.26 3.41 3.50
CA ASN A 398 7.44 2.74 2.95
C ASN A 398 7.27 1.21 2.88
N GLY A 399 6.51 0.62 3.81
CA GLY A 399 6.31 -0.83 3.86
C GLY A 399 5.15 -1.24 4.74
N VAL A 400 4.65 -2.45 4.52
CA VAL A 400 3.53 -3.03 5.28
C VAL A 400 3.82 -4.48 5.60
N GLU A 401 3.58 -4.91 6.83
CA GLU A 401 3.43 -6.32 7.18
C GLU A 401 2.05 -6.55 7.82
N ILE A 402 1.32 -7.57 7.37
CA ILE A 402 0.05 -8.00 7.97
C ILE A 402 0.21 -9.45 8.41
N LEU A 403 0.12 -9.66 9.72
CA LEU A 403 0.29 -10.95 10.35
C LEU A 403 -1.00 -11.35 11.07
N LYS A 404 -1.60 -12.47 10.69
CA LYS A 404 -2.76 -13.04 11.38
C LYS A 404 -2.30 -13.67 12.70
N LEU A 405 -3.04 -13.44 13.78
CA LEU A 405 -2.81 -14.08 15.08
C LEU A 405 -3.72 -15.29 15.24
N ASN A 406 -3.23 -16.34 15.88
CA ASN A 406 -4.07 -17.49 16.16
C ASN A 406 -5.22 -17.11 17.10
N ASP A 407 -6.36 -17.79 16.93
CA ASP A 407 -7.47 -17.64 17.85
C ASP A 407 -7.17 -18.28 19.23
N SER A 408 -8.10 -18.11 20.17
CA SER A 408 -8.00 -18.68 21.52
C SER A 408 -7.86 -20.21 21.57
N GLN A 409 -8.15 -20.91 20.47
CA GLN A 409 -8.03 -22.37 20.35
C GLN A 409 -6.72 -22.78 19.66
N GLY A 410 -5.82 -21.84 19.38
CA GLY A 410 -4.55 -22.11 18.70
C GLY A 410 -4.71 -22.39 17.21
N ASN A 411 -5.72 -21.84 16.54
CA ASN A 411 -5.94 -22.03 15.11
C ASN A 411 -5.59 -20.76 14.31
N LEU A 412 -4.86 -20.94 13.22
CA LEU A 412 -4.55 -19.92 12.19
C LEU A 412 -5.25 -20.23 10.84
N ALA A 413 -5.81 -21.43 10.71
CA ALA A 413 -6.35 -21.89 9.44
C ALA A 413 -7.61 -21.10 9.04
N GLY A 414 -7.49 -20.36 7.94
CA GLY A 414 -8.63 -19.79 7.21
C GLY A 414 -9.18 -20.73 6.14
N PRO A 415 -10.28 -20.35 5.47
CA PRO A 415 -10.86 -21.12 4.38
C PRO A 415 -9.97 -21.07 3.13
N ASN A 416 -10.05 -22.12 2.30
CA ASN A 416 -9.47 -22.07 0.96
C ASN A 416 -10.12 -20.93 0.16
N PRO A 417 -9.34 -20.13 -0.59
CA PRO A 417 -9.91 -19.14 -1.46
C PRO A 417 -10.64 -19.81 -2.63
N ASN A 418 -11.64 -19.13 -3.17
CA ASN A 418 -12.25 -19.52 -4.43
C ASN A 418 -11.37 -18.99 -5.57
N PRO A 419 -10.83 -19.84 -6.45
CA PRO A 419 -10.15 -19.37 -7.65
C PRO A 419 -11.08 -18.45 -8.44
N GLN A 420 -10.55 -17.34 -8.94
CA GLN A 420 -11.31 -16.52 -9.88
C GLN A 420 -11.57 -17.37 -11.13
N LEU A 421 -12.84 -17.58 -11.48
CA LEU A 421 -13.18 -18.20 -12.76
C LEU A 421 -12.56 -17.35 -13.86
N PRO A 422 -11.86 -17.94 -14.85
CA PRO A 422 -11.47 -17.18 -16.03
C PRO A 422 -12.75 -16.59 -16.60
N THR A 423 -12.85 -15.25 -16.60
CA THR A 423 -13.92 -14.58 -17.31
C THR A 423 -13.82 -15.02 -18.75
N ASP A 424 -14.79 -15.84 -19.18
CA ASP A 424 -15.00 -16.15 -20.57
C ASP A 424 -14.93 -14.85 -21.36
N SER A 425 -14.07 -14.85 -22.36
CA SER A 425 -13.79 -13.75 -23.27
C SER A 425 -15.10 -13.09 -23.72
N THR A 426 -15.43 -11.92 -23.15
CA THR A 426 -16.30 -10.96 -23.81
C THR A 426 -15.65 -10.56 -25.15
N PRO A 427 -16.43 -10.37 -26.23
CA PRO A 427 -15.94 -10.45 -27.60
C PRO A 427 -14.89 -9.37 -27.87
N ASN A 428 -13.76 -9.80 -28.43
CA ASN A 428 -12.72 -9.00 -29.09
C ASN A 428 -12.95 -7.48 -29.05
N ARG A 429 -12.47 -6.81 -27.99
CA ARG A 429 -12.09 -5.42 -28.11
C ARG A 429 -10.85 -5.39 -29.00
N VAL A 430 -11.07 -5.20 -30.30
CA VAL A 430 -10.01 -4.98 -31.28
C VAL A 430 -9.17 -3.81 -30.78
N ARG A 431 -8.02 -4.11 -30.16
CA ARG A 431 -6.96 -3.12 -29.97
C ARG A 431 -6.53 -2.71 -31.39
N PRO A 432 -6.52 -1.41 -31.74
CA PRO A 432 -5.88 -1.00 -32.98
C PRO A 432 -4.43 -1.49 -32.92
N PRO A 433 -3.91 -2.08 -34.00
CA PRO A 433 -2.59 -2.71 -33.97
C PRO A 433 -1.55 -1.65 -33.59
N LYS A 434 -0.79 -1.92 -32.52
CA LYS A 434 0.45 -1.21 -32.25
C LYS A 434 1.33 -1.38 -33.48
N LYS A 435 1.51 -0.30 -34.26
CA LYS A 435 2.48 -0.26 -35.35
C LYS A 435 3.85 -0.58 -34.74
N LYS A 436 4.39 -1.76 -35.07
CA LYS A 436 5.82 -2.05 -34.95
C LYS A 436 6.55 -0.99 -35.78
N GLY A 437 7.27 -0.09 -35.11
CA GLY A 437 8.23 0.78 -35.77
C GLY A 437 9.33 -0.09 -36.35
N ASN A 438 9.30 -0.31 -37.67
CA ASN A 438 10.43 -0.85 -38.40
C ASN A 438 11.59 0.13 -38.25
N LYS A 439 12.72 -0.36 -37.74
CA LYS A 439 14.01 0.32 -37.88
C LYS A 439 14.34 0.37 -39.38
N SER A 440 14.10 1.51 -40.03
CA SER A 440 14.64 1.78 -41.36
C SER A 440 15.87 2.66 -41.24
N HIS A 441 16.97 2.11 -41.75
CA HIS A 441 18.22 2.77 -42.08
C HIS A 441 17.96 4.10 -42.83
N LEU A 442 18.13 5.23 -42.16
CA LEU A 442 18.25 6.55 -42.79
C LEU A 442 19.21 7.41 -41.95
N LEU A 443 20.43 6.90 -41.83
CA LEU A 443 21.59 7.60 -41.29
C LEU A 443 22.43 8.08 -42.47
N THR A 444 21.90 9.01 -43.26
CA THR A 444 22.71 9.84 -44.16
C THR A 444 21.93 11.11 -44.54
N ILE A 445 22.56 12.27 -44.34
CA ILE A 445 22.15 13.64 -44.72
C ILE A 445 21.29 14.41 -43.68
N SER A 446 21.97 15.02 -42.69
CA SER A 446 21.75 16.44 -42.32
C SER A 446 22.78 16.90 -41.27
N LEU A 447 24.06 16.91 -41.63
CA LEU A 447 25.19 17.34 -40.79
C LEU A 447 25.56 18.83 -41.01
N ALA A 448 24.59 19.70 -41.34
CA ALA A 448 24.90 21.08 -41.76
C ALA A 448 24.04 22.20 -41.12
N VAL A 449 23.15 21.92 -40.15
CA VAL A 449 22.23 22.96 -39.62
C VAL A 449 22.36 23.21 -38.11
N VAL A 450 23.06 22.37 -37.34
CA VAL A 450 23.21 22.58 -35.88
C VAL A 450 24.48 23.38 -35.52
N GLY A 451 25.43 23.53 -36.46
CA GLY A 451 26.65 24.32 -36.26
C GLY A 451 26.48 25.84 -36.36
N SER A 452 25.41 26.35 -36.98
CA SER A 452 25.24 27.78 -37.24
C SER A 452 24.62 28.56 -36.07
N ALA A 453 23.80 27.92 -35.24
CA ALA A 453 23.16 28.59 -34.09
C ALA A 453 24.15 28.87 -32.94
N ILE A 454 25.10 27.96 -32.71
CA ILE A 454 26.09 28.09 -31.64
C ILE A 454 27.15 29.15 -31.99
N VAL A 455 27.55 29.23 -33.26
CA VAL A 455 28.49 30.27 -33.74
C VAL A 455 27.85 31.66 -33.70
N LEU A 456 26.56 31.79 -34.02
CA LEU A 456 25.84 33.06 -33.94
C LEU A 456 25.69 33.55 -32.49
N ALA A 457 25.37 32.65 -31.55
CA ALA A 457 25.25 32.98 -30.14
C ALA A 457 26.60 33.43 -29.53
N MET A 458 27.69 32.75 -29.90
CA MET A 458 29.05 33.13 -29.49
C MET A 458 29.49 34.49 -30.06
N PHE A 459 29.08 34.81 -31.29
CA PHE A 459 29.39 36.11 -31.91
C PHE A 459 28.66 37.28 -31.23
N VAL A 460 27.40 37.09 -30.82
CA VAL A 460 26.63 38.10 -30.07
C VAL A 460 27.23 38.38 -28.69
N VAL A 461 27.70 37.34 -27.99
CA VAL A 461 28.37 37.51 -26.67
C VAL A 461 29.68 38.28 -26.81
N VAL A 462 30.47 38.04 -27.87
CA VAL A 462 31.71 38.79 -28.14
C VAL A 462 31.42 40.26 -28.47
N ILE A 463 30.38 40.57 -29.24
CA ILE A 463 29.99 41.96 -29.55
C ILE A 463 29.57 42.71 -28.27
N VAL A 464 28.74 42.10 -27.43
CA VAL A 464 28.32 42.70 -26.14
C VAL A 464 29.51 42.92 -25.21
N PHE A 465 30.47 42.00 -25.19
CA PHE A 465 31.70 42.12 -24.39
C PHE A 465 32.63 43.24 -24.90
N VAL A 466 32.76 43.42 -26.21
CA VAL A 466 33.55 44.51 -26.82
C VAL A 466 32.87 45.88 -26.60
N MET A 467 31.55 45.96 -26.69
CA MET A 467 30.80 47.19 -26.41
C MET A 467 30.88 47.61 -24.94
N LYS A 468 30.87 46.63 -24.01
CA LYS A 468 31.08 46.90 -22.58
C LYS A 468 32.51 47.30 -22.24
N ARG A 469 33.52 46.91 -23.03
CA ARG A 469 34.90 47.38 -22.87
C ARG A 469 35.15 48.78 -23.44
N LYS A 470 34.34 49.28 -24.38
CA LYS A 470 34.45 50.64 -24.92
C LYS A 470 33.69 51.72 -24.13
N LYS A 471 32.83 51.36 -23.18
CA LYS A 471 32.08 52.31 -22.34
C LYS A 471 32.63 52.41 -20.92
N LYS A 472 33.95 52.52 -20.79
CA LYS A 472 34.62 52.92 -19.53
C LYS A 472 35.91 53.68 -19.83
N ARG A 473 35.80 54.83 -20.51
CA ARG A 473 36.80 55.91 -20.44
C ARG A 473 36.20 57.22 -20.94
N ASN A 474 36.19 58.20 -20.03
CA ASN A 474 36.10 59.66 -20.20
C ASN A 474 34.88 60.32 -19.55
N ASP A 475 35.20 61.34 -18.76
CA ASP A 475 34.48 61.97 -17.67
C ASP A 475 34.45 63.51 -17.90
N PHE A 476 33.48 64.21 -17.28
CA PHE A 476 33.43 65.67 -17.01
C PHE A 476 33.26 66.66 -18.23
N SER A 477 32.53 67.80 -18.25
CA SER A 477 32.06 68.77 -17.22
C SER A 477 30.93 69.75 -17.69
N VAL A 478 30.03 70.16 -16.76
CA VAL A 478 29.52 71.53 -16.41
C VAL A 478 28.62 72.44 -17.32
N HIS A 479 27.47 72.86 -16.72
CA HIS A 479 26.51 74.02 -16.85
C HIS A 479 26.02 74.54 -18.25
N THR A 480 24.76 74.95 -18.52
CA THR A 480 23.84 75.87 -17.78
C THR A 480 22.40 75.86 -18.38
N THR A 481 21.37 76.15 -17.55
CA THR A 481 20.04 76.82 -17.78
C THR A 481 19.04 76.36 -18.86
N SER A 482 17.83 75.94 -18.44
CA SER A 482 16.54 76.69 -18.49
C SER A 482 15.27 75.78 -18.54
N LYS A 483 14.22 76.22 -17.81
CA LYS A 483 12.84 75.68 -17.63
C LYS A 483 11.95 75.87 -18.90
N PRO A 484 10.63 75.60 -18.88
CA PRO A 484 9.82 74.45 -18.41
C PRO A 484 8.76 74.02 -19.46
N SER A 485 7.87 73.05 -19.16
CA SER A 485 6.38 73.16 -19.25
C SER A 485 5.64 71.85 -19.58
N THR A 486 4.55 71.62 -18.81
CA THR A 486 3.23 71.03 -19.20
C THR A 486 3.18 69.56 -19.67
N ASN A 487 2.24 68.69 -19.32
CA ASN A 487 0.88 68.83 -18.79
C ASN A 487 0.37 67.48 -18.22
N SER A 488 -0.53 67.59 -17.23
CA SER A 488 -1.73 66.78 -16.89
C SER A 488 -1.94 65.41 -17.56
N SER A 489 -2.44 64.37 -16.87
CA SER A 489 -3.77 64.36 -16.26
C SER A 489 -3.97 63.23 -15.25
N TRP A 490 -4.74 63.54 -14.22
CA TRP A 490 -5.29 62.68 -13.16
C TRP A 490 -6.41 61.75 -13.64
N GLY A 491 -6.65 60.69 -12.84
CA GLY A 491 -7.93 59.99 -12.73
C GLY A 491 -7.88 58.93 -11.61
N PRO A 492 -8.96 58.71 -10.83
CA PRO A 492 -8.87 58.69 -9.36
C PRO A 492 -9.27 57.37 -8.67
N LEU A 493 -9.03 57.33 -7.35
CA LEU A 493 -9.40 56.30 -6.38
C LEU A 493 -10.80 56.53 -5.75
N LEU A 494 -11.39 55.40 -5.34
CA LEU A 494 -12.44 55.16 -4.32
C LEU A 494 -13.93 55.36 -4.68
N HIS A 495 -14.71 54.27 -4.58
CA HIS A 495 -15.82 54.18 -3.61
C HIS A 495 -16.34 52.76 -3.39
N VAL A 496 -16.53 52.41 -2.12
CA VAL A 496 -17.29 51.28 -1.58
C VAL A 496 -18.79 51.59 -1.67
N THR A 497 -19.62 50.63 -2.08
CA THR A 497 -21.02 50.45 -1.61
C THR A 497 -21.44 48.99 -1.78
N GLY A 498 -22.13 48.45 -0.77
CA GLY A 498 -22.67 47.08 -0.75
C GLY A 498 -23.98 46.96 -1.54
N SER A 499 -24.21 45.76 -2.08
CA SER A 499 -25.50 45.32 -2.61
C SER A 499 -25.59 43.79 -2.49
N THR A 500 -26.61 43.33 -1.78
CA THR A 500 -27.07 41.94 -1.69
C THR A 500 -27.56 41.51 -3.07
N ASN A 501 -26.88 40.56 -3.71
CA ASN A 501 -27.34 39.94 -4.95
C ASN A 501 -27.38 38.42 -4.75
N THR A 502 -28.60 37.90 -4.60
CA THR A 502 -29.00 36.55 -4.97
C THR A 502 -28.50 36.27 -6.39
N ARG A 503 -27.48 35.43 -6.53
CA ARG A 503 -27.06 34.90 -7.82
C ARG A 503 -27.90 33.67 -8.11
N SER A 504 -28.89 33.83 -8.98
CA SER A 504 -29.48 32.73 -9.72
C SER A 504 -28.37 32.04 -10.51
N ALA A 505 -28.17 30.74 -10.28
CA ALA A 505 -27.25 29.93 -11.06
C ALA A 505 -27.62 30.03 -12.54
N THR A 506 -26.64 30.39 -13.37
CA THR A 506 -26.75 30.44 -14.82
C THR A 506 -27.32 29.11 -15.35
N SER A 507 -28.48 29.16 -16.02
CA SER A 507 -29.12 27.99 -16.61
C SER A 507 -28.17 27.32 -17.61
N LEU A 508 -27.70 26.11 -17.27
CA LEU A 508 -26.96 25.23 -18.18
C LEU A 508 -27.83 24.84 -19.38
N PRO A 509 -27.26 24.56 -20.56
CA PRO A 509 -28.03 24.16 -21.75
C PRO A 509 -28.89 22.92 -21.44
N SER A 510 -30.16 22.96 -21.83
CA SER A 510 -31.16 21.90 -21.58
C SER A 510 -30.77 20.52 -22.13
N ASP A 511 -29.76 20.45 -22.98
CA ASP A 511 -29.28 19.22 -23.63
C ASP A 511 -28.32 18.38 -22.76
N LEU A 512 -27.82 18.91 -21.63
CA LEU A 512 -26.86 18.20 -20.76
C LEU A 512 -27.45 17.69 -19.44
N CYS A 513 -28.49 18.31 -18.90
CA CYS A 513 -29.05 18.01 -17.57
C CYS A 513 -30.51 18.51 -17.47
N ARG A 514 -31.47 17.65 -17.08
CA ARG A 514 -32.89 18.03 -16.96
C ARG A 514 -33.12 18.88 -15.71
N ARG A 515 -33.77 20.03 -15.86
CA ARG A 515 -34.30 20.79 -14.71
C ARG A 515 -35.69 20.25 -14.36
N PHE A 516 -35.85 19.78 -13.13
CA PHE A 516 -37.12 19.32 -12.56
C PHE A 516 -37.76 20.43 -11.74
N SER A 517 -39.08 20.51 -11.77
CA SER A 517 -39.82 21.32 -10.81
C SER A 517 -39.87 20.64 -9.45
N ILE A 518 -39.98 21.41 -8.36
CA ILE A 518 -40.16 20.85 -7.02
C ILE A 518 -41.43 19.96 -6.93
N SER A 519 -42.47 20.27 -7.71
CA SER A 519 -43.69 19.46 -7.78
C SER A 519 -43.45 18.06 -8.35
N GLU A 520 -42.56 17.94 -9.34
CA GLU A 520 -42.14 16.65 -9.89
C GLU A 520 -41.29 15.88 -8.89
N ILE A 521 -40.36 16.55 -8.20
CA ILE A 521 -39.52 15.91 -7.18
C ILE A 521 -40.38 15.37 -6.03
N LYS A 522 -41.31 16.18 -5.51
CA LYS A 522 -42.23 15.74 -4.45
C LYS A 522 -43.12 14.59 -4.91
N SER A 523 -43.61 14.62 -6.13
CA SER A 523 -44.36 13.49 -6.69
C SER A 523 -43.51 12.23 -6.80
N ALA A 524 -42.23 12.37 -7.17
CA ALA A 524 -41.30 11.25 -7.31
C ALA A 524 -40.89 10.62 -5.97
N THR A 525 -40.82 11.41 -4.90
CA THR A 525 -40.35 10.99 -3.55
C THR A 525 -41.48 10.88 -2.52
N ASN A 526 -42.74 10.96 -2.94
CA ASN A 526 -43.91 11.00 -2.04
C ASN A 526 -43.78 12.08 -0.94
N ASP A 527 -43.46 13.31 -1.36
CA ASP A 527 -43.16 14.48 -0.53
C ASP A 527 -42.00 14.23 0.46
N PHE A 528 -40.93 13.59 -0.03
CA PHE A 528 -39.74 13.22 0.75
C PHE A 528 -40.06 12.30 1.94
N GLU A 529 -40.86 11.25 1.71
CA GLU A 529 -41.22 10.29 2.76
C GLU A 529 -39.96 9.57 3.31
N GLU A 530 -39.79 9.56 4.63
CA GLU A 530 -38.61 8.99 5.30
C GLU A 530 -38.38 7.50 4.97
N LYS A 531 -39.44 6.74 4.67
CA LYS A 531 -39.32 5.32 4.29
C LYS A 531 -38.61 5.10 2.96
N LEU A 532 -38.50 6.14 2.14
CA LEU A 532 -37.82 6.10 0.85
C LEU A 532 -36.35 6.51 0.98
N ILE A 533 -35.86 6.85 2.16
CA ILE A 533 -34.45 7.17 2.40
C ILE A 533 -33.61 5.91 2.15
N VAL A 534 -32.61 6.06 1.29
CA VAL A 534 -31.61 5.03 0.99
C VAL A 534 -30.23 5.37 1.54
N GLY A 535 -30.03 6.60 2.00
CA GLY A 535 -28.81 7.03 2.68
C GLY A 535 -28.96 8.41 3.32
N VAL A 536 -28.28 8.62 4.43
CA VAL A 536 -28.19 9.91 5.15
C VAL A 536 -26.72 10.17 5.45
N GLY A 537 -26.23 11.39 5.18
CA GLY A 537 -24.85 11.78 5.47
C GLY A 537 -24.74 13.28 5.75
N GLY A 538 -23.50 13.75 5.95
CA GLY A 538 -23.21 15.17 6.23
C GLY A 538 -23.59 16.15 5.11
N PHE A 539 -24.00 15.64 3.95
CA PHE A 539 -24.34 16.39 2.74
C PHE A 539 -25.83 16.25 2.37
N GLY A 540 -26.67 15.91 3.34
CA GLY A 540 -28.12 15.76 3.16
C GLY A 540 -28.59 14.30 3.04
N SER A 541 -29.85 14.14 2.61
CA SER A 541 -30.54 12.85 2.55
C SER A 541 -30.79 12.42 1.11
N VAL A 542 -30.62 11.12 0.84
CA VAL A 542 -30.87 10.50 -0.47
C VAL A 542 -32.12 9.65 -0.41
N TYR A 543 -33.08 9.95 -1.28
CA TYR A 543 -34.37 9.27 -1.39
C TYR A 543 -34.42 8.44 -2.67
N LYS A 544 -35.03 7.27 -2.61
CA LYS A 544 -35.41 6.51 -3.80
C LYS A 544 -36.68 7.12 -4.39
N GLY A 545 -36.60 7.61 -5.62
CA GLY A 545 -37.71 8.22 -6.33
C GLY A 545 -38.10 7.48 -7.60
N ARG A 546 -39.24 7.83 -8.17
CA ARG A 546 -39.65 7.42 -9.53
C ARG A 546 -40.09 8.63 -10.35
N ILE A 547 -39.49 8.82 -11.52
CA ILE A 547 -39.82 9.90 -12.46
C ILE A 547 -40.51 9.35 -13.72
N ASP A 548 -40.95 10.23 -14.61
CA ASP A 548 -41.57 9.90 -15.91
C ASP A 548 -42.78 8.94 -15.78
N GLY A 549 -43.68 9.26 -14.85
CA GLY A 549 -44.89 8.47 -14.62
C GLY A 549 -44.63 7.08 -13.98
N GLY A 550 -43.44 6.87 -13.42
CA GLY A 550 -43.06 5.63 -12.73
C GLY A 550 -42.10 4.73 -13.50
N ALA A 551 -41.74 5.11 -14.74
CA ALA A 551 -40.91 4.28 -15.62
C ALA A 551 -39.43 4.21 -15.19
N THR A 552 -38.89 5.28 -14.59
CA THR A 552 -37.48 5.40 -14.27
C THR A 552 -37.28 5.52 -12.76
N ILE A 553 -36.46 4.64 -12.17
CA ILE A 553 -36.08 4.69 -10.75
C ILE A 553 -34.85 5.58 -10.62
N VAL A 554 -34.87 6.50 -9.66
CA VAL A 554 -33.80 7.49 -9.45
C VAL A 554 -33.40 7.59 -7.99
N ALA A 555 -32.18 8.06 -7.75
CA ALA A 555 -31.74 8.51 -6.43
C ALA A 555 -31.82 10.05 -6.37
N VAL A 556 -32.59 10.57 -5.42
CA VAL A 556 -32.87 12.00 -5.25
C VAL A 556 -32.14 12.48 -4.01
N LYS A 557 -31.04 13.20 -4.20
CA LYS A 557 -30.23 13.78 -3.12
C LYS A 557 -30.73 15.19 -2.81
N ARG A 558 -31.31 15.38 -1.63
CA ARG A 558 -31.77 16.69 -1.12
C ARG A 558 -30.71 17.25 -0.18
N LEU A 559 -30.13 18.38 -0.55
CA LEU A 559 -29.09 19.07 0.23
C LEU A 559 -29.73 19.93 1.33
N GLU A 560 -29.09 20.01 2.48
CA GLU A 560 -29.58 20.78 3.63
C GLU A 560 -29.19 22.27 3.50
N ILE A 561 -30.15 23.18 3.67
CA ILE A 561 -30.00 24.63 3.43
C ILE A 561 -29.27 25.35 4.58
N THR A 562 -28.97 24.68 5.69
CA THR A 562 -28.51 25.30 6.94
C THR A 562 -27.06 25.84 6.90
N SER A 563 -26.39 25.87 5.75
CA SER A 563 -25.04 26.46 5.62
C SER A 563 -24.70 26.96 4.19
N ASN A 564 -23.76 27.90 4.08
CA ASN A 564 -23.13 28.31 2.81
C ASN A 564 -22.40 27.15 2.09
N GLN A 565 -22.22 26.01 2.77
CA GLN A 565 -21.56 24.82 2.27
C GLN A 565 -22.47 24.07 1.28
N GLY A 566 -23.76 23.91 1.59
CA GLY A 566 -24.71 23.17 0.74
C GLY A 566 -24.94 23.81 -0.63
N ALA A 567 -24.95 25.15 -0.72
CA ALA A 567 -25.07 25.87 -1.99
C ALA A 567 -23.83 25.73 -2.87
N LYS A 568 -22.64 25.80 -2.26
CA LYS A 568 -21.38 25.59 -2.99
C LYS A 568 -21.24 24.16 -3.47
N GLU A 569 -21.68 23.19 -2.68
CA GLU A 569 -21.71 21.77 -3.05
C GLU A 569 -22.68 21.52 -4.19
N PHE A 570 -23.90 22.07 -4.13
CA PHE A 570 -24.87 22.00 -5.21
C PHE A 570 -24.29 22.51 -6.53
N GLU A 571 -23.71 23.72 -6.53
CA GLU A 571 -23.13 24.33 -7.73
C GLU A 571 -21.93 23.51 -8.25
N THR A 572 -21.07 23.04 -7.36
CA THR A 572 -19.88 22.26 -7.74
C THR A 572 -20.26 20.91 -8.34
N GLU A 573 -21.19 20.19 -7.70
CA GLU A 573 -21.65 18.87 -8.13
C GLU A 573 -22.43 18.98 -9.44
N LEU A 574 -23.28 20.00 -9.59
CA LEU A 574 -24.01 20.30 -10.82
C LEU A 574 -23.07 20.68 -11.98
N GLU A 575 -22.08 21.54 -11.76
CA GLU A 575 -21.13 21.94 -12.81
C GLU A 575 -20.21 20.79 -13.24
N MET A 576 -19.73 19.99 -12.28
CA MET A 576 -18.80 18.89 -12.55
C MET A 576 -19.51 17.72 -13.24
N LEU A 577 -20.63 17.25 -12.68
CA LEU A 577 -21.30 16.03 -13.18
C LEU A 577 -22.15 16.29 -14.42
N SER A 578 -22.57 17.52 -14.68
CA SER A 578 -23.17 17.86 -15.99
C SER A 578 -22.18 17.71 -17.15
N LYS A 579 -20.87 17.84 -16.90
CA LYS A 579 -19.81 17.78 -17.93
C LYS A 579 -19.08 16.43 -17.99
N LEU A 580 -19.22 15.57 -16.98
CA LEU A 580 -18.55 14.27 -16.90
C LEU A 580 -19.52 13.12 -17.17
N ARG A 581 -19.34 12.44 -18.31
CA ARG A 581 -19.99 11.15 -18.61
C ARG A 581 -18.91 10.08 -18.70
N HIS A 582 -18.81 9.23 -17.68
CA HIS A 582 -17.86 8.11 -17.64
C HIS A 582 -18.58 6.84 -17.23
N VAL A 583 -18.15 5.69 -17.77
CA VAL A 583 -18.78 4.38 -17.53
C VAL A 583 -18.72 3.91 -16.07
N HIS A 584 -17.87 4.53 -15.25
CA HIS A 584 -17.71 4.24 -13.82
C HIS A 584 -18.16 5.38 -12.90
N LEU A 585 -18.93 6.34 -13.42
CA LEU A 585 -19.54 7.40 -12.62
C LEU A 585 -21.06 7.33 -12.76
N VAL A 586 -21.78 7.51 -11.65
CA VAL A 586 -23.24 7.59 -11.67
C VAL A 586 -23.65 8.80 -12.47
N SER A 587 -24.52 8.59 -13.47
CA SER A 587 -24.95 9.66 -14.35
C SER A 587 -25.93 10.59 -13.62
N LEU A 588 -25.62 11.89 -13.62
CA LEU A 588 -26.56 12.94 -13.21
C LEU A 588 -27.67 13.05 -14.26
N ILE A 589 -28.91 12.79 -13.85
CA ILE A 589 -30.10 12.88 -14.69
C ILE A 589 -30.61 14.32 -14.72
N GLY A 590 -30.57 15.00 -13.57
CA GLY A 590 -31.10 16.35 -13.46
C GLY A 590 -30.93 17.00 -12.09
N TYR A 591 -31.52 18.18 -11.95
CA TYR A 591 -31.51 18.96 -10.72
C TYR A 591 -32.82 19.72 -10.52
N CYS A 592 -33.08 20.15 -9.29
CA CYS A 592 -34.12 21.10 -8.93
C CYS A 592 -33.52 22.16 -8.00
N ASP A 593 -33.75 23.42 -8.33
CA ASP A 593 -33.33 24.63 -7.60
C ASP A 593 -34.53 25.56 -7.28
N ASP A 594 -35.75 25.05 -7.37
CA ASP A 594 -37.00 25.77 -7.10
C ASP A 594 -37.27 25.87 -5.58
N ASP A 595 -37.98 26.92 -5.13
CA ASP A 595 -38.42 27.12 -3.74
C ASP A 595 -37.32 27.01 -2.67
N ASN A 596 -36.09 27.43 -3.00
CA ASN A 596 -34.87 27.27 -2.18
C ASN A 596 -34.44 25.81 -1.92
N GLU A 597 -35.04 24.84 -2.59
CA GLU A 597 -34.63 23.44 -2.51
C GLU A 597 -33.46 23.19 -3.46
N MET A 598 -32.40 22.56 -2.96
CA MET A 598 -31.25 22.17 -3.78
C MET A 598 -31.21 20.65 -3.87
N VAL A 599 -31.64 20.12 -5.03
CA VAL A 599 -31.84 18.69 -5.24
C VAL A 599 -31.11 18.22 -6.48
N LEU A 600 -30.39 17.11 -6.37
CA LEU A 600 -29.74 16.42 -7.48
C LEU A 600 -30.40 15.06 -7.72
N VAL A 601 -30.62 14.72 -8.98
CA VAL A 601 -31.29 13.49 -9.42
C VAL A 601 -30.32 12.61 -10.19
N TYR A 602 -30.11 11.40 -9.69
CA TYR A 602 -29.17 10.42 -10.22
C TYR A 602 -29.88 9.17 -10.72
N GLU A 603 -29.21 8.44 -11.61
CA GLU A 603 -29.56 7.04 -11.87
C GLU A 603 -29.48 6.22 -10.58
N TYR A 604 -30.50 5.41 -10.31
CA TYR A 604 -30.53 4.56 -9.12
C TYR A 604 -29.69 3.29 -9.33
N MET A 605 -28.64 3.11 -8.53
CA MET A 605 -27.83 1.90 -8.52
C MET A 605 -28.21 0.99 -7.34
N PRO A 606 -28.75 -0.23 -7.60
CA PRO A 606 -29.01 -1.19 -6.54
C PRO A 606 -27.69 -1.70 -5.93
N HIS A 607 -27.56 -1.65 -4.60
CA HIS A 607 -26.40 -2.14 -3.81
C HIS A 607 -25.12 -1.30 -3.83
N GLY A 608 -25.20 -0.05 -4.28
CA GLY A 608 -24.09 0.91 -4.28
C GLY A 608 -23.94 1.57 -5.62
#